data_AF-A0A355YFN7-F1
#
_entry.id   AF-A0A355YFN7-F1
#
_cell.length_a   1.000
_cell.length_b   1.000
_cell.length_c   1.000
_cell.angle_alpha   90.00
_cell.angle_beta   90.00
_cell.angle_gamma   90.00
#
_symmetry.space_group_name_H-M   'P 1'
#
loop_
_entity.id
_entity.type
_entity.pdbx_description
1 polymer ?
#
loop_
_entity_poly.entity_id
_entity_poly.type
_entity_poly.pdbx_seq_one_letter_code
_entity_poly.pdbx_strand_id
1 'polypeptide(L)'
;ALLADIGLLLPGVRDEREPAVEGDDRPGHAEAGAYLLGLWGLPMPIIEAVAFHLQPQRSNVRSFWVTGAVHVATALASGSPVDEQYLERTAVLPRLEGWRELANDFAGLAATA
;
A
#
# COMPACT_ATOMS: atom_id res chain seq x y z
N ALA A 1 5.88 -3.33 -4.02
CA ALA A 1 4.47 -3.76 -4.11
C ALA A 1 4.30 -5.27 -3.93
N LEU A 2 5.13 -6.14 -4.52
CA LEU A 2 4.89 -7.60 -4.51
C LEU A 2 4.54 -8.22 -3.15
N LEU A 3 5.20 -7.80 -2.06
CA LEU A 3 4.95 -8.32 -0.71
C LEU A 3 3.89 -7.53 0.08
N ALA A 4 3.31 -6.46 -0.45
CA ALA A 4 2.36 -5.60 0.26
C ALA A 4 1.12 -6.38 0.72
N ASP A 5 0.69 -7.34 -0.09
CA ASP A 5 -0.53 -8.12 0.12
C ASP A 5 -0.26 -9.55 0.59
N ILE A 6 0.97 -9.87 1.03
CA ILE A 6 1.31 -11.23 1.44
C ILE A 6 0.43 -11.75 2.59
N GLY A 7 -0.10 -10.84 3.42
CA GLY A 7 -1.04 -11.18 4.48
C GLY A 7 -2.36 -11.79 3.98
N LEU A 8 -2.78 -11.52 2.74
CA LEU A 8 -3.97 -12.14 2.15
C LEU A 8 -3.81 -13.64 1.91
N LEU A 9 -2.58 -14.16 1.91
CA LEU A 9 -2.32 -15.60 1.81
C LEU A 9 -2.52 -16.34 3.14
N LEU A 10 -2.65 -15.60 4.25
CA LEU A 10 -2.82 -16.19 5.57
C LEU A 10 -4.30 -16.49 5.84
N PRO A 11 -4.63 -17.67 6.40
CA PRO A 11 -6.00 -18.02 6.72
C PRO A 11 -6.56 -17.11 7.84
N GLY A 12 -7.83 -16.73 7.73
CA GLY A 12 -8.51 -15.96 8.78
C GLY A 12 -8.12 -14.48 8.84
N VAL A 13 -7.41 -13.96 7.84
CA VAL A 13 -7.09 -12.54 7.69
C VAL A 13 -8.17 -11.86 6.84
N ARG A 14 -8.47 -10.58 7.15
CA ARG A 14 -9.40 -9.76 6.36
C ARG A 14 -8.66 -8.85 5.38
N ASP A 15 -9.27 -8.62 4.21
CA ASP A 15 -8.86 -7.52 3.36
C ASP A 15 -9.32 -6.20 4.01
N GLU A 16 -8.38 -5.29 4.23
CA GLU A 16 -8.65 -3.99 4.88
C GLU A 16 -9.20 -2.95 3.90
N ARG A 17 -9.21 -3.27 2.61
CA ARG A 17 -9.85 -2.46 1.56
C ARG A 17 -11.36 -2.68 1.54
N GLU A 18 -11.82 -3.81 2.07
CA GLU A 18 -13.25 -4.06 2.23
C GLU A 18 -13.81 -3.28 3.43
N PRO A 19 -15.09 -2.87 3.38
CA PRO A 19 -15.74 -2.19 4.48
C PRO A 19 -15.67 -3.01 5.77
N ALA A 20 -15.37 -2.36 6.89
CA ALA A 20 -15.39 -3.02 8.19
C ALA A 20 -16.80 -3.54 8.50
N VAL A 21 -16.89 -4.82 8.85
CA VAL A 21 -18.13 -5.47 9.29
C VAL A 21 -18.15 -5.49 10.81
N GLU A 22 -19.28 -5.09 11.40
CA GLU A 22 -19.44 -5.10 12.86
C GLU A 22 -19.28 -6.53 13.41
N GLY A 23 -18.40 -6.70 14.40
CA GLY A 23 -18.06 -8.00 14.99
C GLY A 23 -17.03 -8.83 14.21
N ASP A 24 -16.42 -8.29 13.14
CA ASP A 24 -15.29 -8.94 12.46
C ASP A 24 -13.96 -8.67 13.18
N ASP A 25 -13.58 -9.60 14.07
CA ASP A 25 -12.35 -9.51 14.87
C ASP A 25 -11.10 -10.05 14.14
N ARG A 26 -11.19 -10.37 12.85
CA ARG A 26 -10.05 -10.88 12.08
C ARG A 26 -8.95 -9.82 11.94
N PRO A 27 -7.67 -10.19 12.06
CA PRO A 27 -6.57 -9.26 11.81
C PRO A 27 -6.56 -8.80 10.35
N GLY A 28 -6.16 -7.55 10.15
CA GLY A 28 -5.98 -6.98 8.81
C GLY A 28 -4.76 -7.55 8.08
N HIS A 29 -4.84 -7.67 6.75
CA HIS A 29 -3.74 -8.24 5.96
C HIS A 29 -2.45 -7.43 6.01
N ALA A 30 -2.51 -6.11 6.18
CA ALA A 30 -1.29 -5.30 6.29
C ALA A 30 -0.55 -5.61 7.59
N GLU A 31 -1.28 -5.71 8.70
CA GLU A 31 -0.71 -6.08 10.01
C GLU A 31 -0.20 -7.53 10.02
N ALA A 32 -1.00 -8.48 9.53
CA ALA A 32 -0.63 -9.88 9.49
C ALA A 32 0.59 -10.13 8.60
N GLY A 33 0.65 -9.47 7.42
CA GLY A 33 1.79 -9.52 6.53
C GLY A 33 3.04 -8.92 7.15
N ALA A 34 2.93 -7.77 7.80
CA ALA A 34 4.06 -7.14 8.50
C ALA A 34 4.60 -8.02 9.63
N TYR A 35 3.71 -8.63 10.42
CA TYR A 35 4.08 -9.56 11.48
C TYR A 35 4.85 -10.76 10.91
N LEU A 36 4.38 -11.37 9.82
CA LEU A 36 5.06 -12.47 9.14
C LEU A 36 6.47 -12.08 8.67
N LEU A 37 6.61 -10.89 8.05
CA LEU A 37 7.91 -10.40 7.62
C LEU A 37 8.85 -10.10 8.80
N GLY A 38 8.31 -9.69 9.94
CA GLY A 38 9.05 -9.60 11.21
C GLY A 38 9.60 -10.94 11.67
N LEU A 39 8.77 -11.99 11.64
CA LEU A 39 9.20 -13.36 11.98
C LEU A 39 10.28 -13.90 11.02
N TRP A 40 10.23 -13.52 9.75
CA TRP A 40 11.24 -13.88 8.76
C TRP A 40 12.53 -13.04 8.83
N GLY A 41 12.57 -12.04 9.71
CA GLY A 41 13.76 -11.21 9.93
C GLY A 41 14.01 -10.18 8.83
N LEU A 42 12.97 -9.71 8.15
CA LEU A 42 13.12 -8.65 7.15
C LEU A 42 13.50 -7.31 7.81
N PRO A 43 14.22 -6.42 7.11
CA PRO A 43 14.52 -5.08 7.60
C PRO A 43 13.26 -4.26 7.94
N MET A 44 13.32 -3.46 9.01
CA MET A 44 12.20 -2.61 9.46
C MET A 44 11.57 -1.76 8.34
N PRO A 45 12.33 -1.13 7.41
CA PRO A 45 11.70 -0.35 6.34
C PRO A 45 10.79 -1.16 5.41
N ILE A 46 11.04 -2.46 5.25
CA ILE A 46 10.20 -3.37 4.46
C ILE A 46 8.96 -3.75 5.28
N ILE A 47 9.15 -4.06 6.56
CA ILE A 47 8.05 -4.37 7.50
C ILE A 47 7.07 -3.19 7.60
N GLU A 48 7.58 -1.97 7.80
CA GLU A 48 6.76 -0.74 7.87
C GLU A 48 6.06 -0.44 6.55
N ALA A 49 6.69 -0.73 5.42
CA ALA A 49 6.06 -0.55 4.13
C ALA A 49 4.83 -1.45 4.00
N VAL A 50 4.90 -2.71 4.41
CA VAL A 50 3.73 -3.60 4.42
C VAL A 50 2.71 -3.16 5.46
N ALA A 51 3.13 -2.83 6.69
CA ALA A 51 2.24 -2.45 7.78
C ALA A 51 1.40 -1.20 7.47
N PHE A 52 1.97 -0.23 6.74
CA PHE A 52 1.38 1.10 6.60
C PHE A 52 1.05 1.48 5.16
N HIS A 53 1.19 0.60 4.16
CA HIS A 53 0.93 1.00 2.76
C HIS A 53 -0.52 1.46 2.50
N LEU A 54 -1.51 1.01 3.29
CA LEU A 54 -2.89 1.50 3.18
C LEU A 54 -3.09 2.87 3.86
N GLN A 55 -2.24 3.20 4.82
CA GLN A 55 -2.29 4.42 5.63
C GLN A 55 -0.87 4.97 5.85
N PRO A 56 -0.20 5.45 4.79
CA PRO A 56 1.22 5.82 4.82
C PRO A 56 1.57 6.90 5.86
N GLN A 57 0.60 7.73 6.24
CA GLN A 57 0.68 8.73 7.30
C GLN A 57 0.96 8.16 8.70
N ARG A 58 0.70 6.86 8.92
CA ARG A 58 1.00 6.15 10.18
C ARG A 58 2.47 5.77 10.31
N SER A 59 3.25 5.82 9.23
CA SER A 59 4.71 5.64 9.31
C SER A 59 5.36 6.79 10.09
N ASN A 60 6.39 6.45 10.87
CA ASN A 60 7.22 7.44 11.57
C ASN A 60 8.12 8.25 10.62
N VAL A 61 8.35 7.74 9.41
CA VAL A 61 9.15 8.42 8.38
C VAL A 61 8.31 9.54 7.75
N ARG A 62 8.82 10.78 7.82
CA ARG A 62 8.11 11.98 7.33
C ARG A 62 8.46 12.37 5.88
N SER A 63 9.32 11.62 5.20
CA SER A 63 9.66 11.81 3.79
C SER A 63 8.96 10.78 2.90
N PHE A 64 8.94 11.05 1.58
CA PHE A 64 8.54 10.06 0.60
C PHE A 64 9.62 8.96 0.52
N TRP A 65 9.38 7.85 1.23
CA TRP A 65 10.26 6.68 1.35
C TRP A 65 9.55 5.41 0.86
N VAL A 66 10.11 4.24 1.18
CA VAL A 66 9.60 2.93 0.77
C VAL A 66 8.11 2.75 1.05
N THR A 67 7.60 3.14 2.23
CA THR A 67 6.15 3.07 2.53
C THR A 67 5.30 3.90 1.56
N GLY A 68 5.74 5.12 1.24
CA GLY A 68 5.03 5.99 0.29
C GLY A 68 5.06 5.43 -1.13
N ALA A 69 6.21 4.90 -1.56
CA ALA A 69 6.33 4.24 -2.86
C ALA A 69 5.44 3.00 -2.97
N VAL A 70 5.38 2.18 -1.91
CA VAL A 70 4.51 0.98 -1.87
C VAL A 70 3.04 1.37 -1.83
N HIS A 71 2.67 2.41 -1.07
CA HIS A 71 1.32 2.97 -1.06
C HIS A 71 0.85 3.33 -2.48
N VAL A 72 1.60 4.20 -3.17
CA VAL A 72 1.24 4.67 -4.52
C VAL A 72 1.17 3.50 -5.50
N ALA A 73 2.21 2.65 -5.54
CA ALA A 73 2.26 1.55 -6.50
C ALA A 73 1.11 0.55 -6.30
N THR A 74 0.77 0.23 -5.05
CA THR A 74 -0.30 -0.74 -4.75
C THR A 74 -1.66 -0.13 -5.03
N ALA A 75 -1.90 1.12 -4.63
CA ALA A 75 -3.16 1.83 -4.88
C ALA A 75 -3.46 1.96 -6.38
N LEU A 76 -2.46 2.36 -7.18
CA LEU A 76 -2.61 2.45 -8.63
C LEU A 76 -2.86 1.08 -9.28
N ALA A 77 -2.15 0.03 -8.83
CA ALA A 77 -2.33 -1.33 -9.37
C ALA A 77 -3.69 -1.94 -9.02
N SER A 78 -4.27 -1.61 -7.85
CA SER A 78 -5.57 -2.12 -7.40
C SER A 78 -6.75 -1.23 -7.76
N GLY A 79 -6.51 -0.07 -8.40
CA GLY A 79 -7.54 0.94 -8.66
C GLY A 79 -8.10 1.60 -7.39
N SER A 80 -7.36 1.51 -6.28
CA SER A 80 -7.72 2.16 -5.01
C SER A 80 -7.27 3.63 -5.01
N PRO A 81 -7.91 4.50 -4.20
CA PRO A 81 -7.51 5.90 -4.12
C PRO A 81 -6.10 6.04 -3.52
N VAL A 82 -5.31 6.92 -4.13
CA VAL A 82 -4.02 7.37 -3.57
C VAL A 82 -4.29 8.47 -2.55
N ASP A 83 -3.57 8.47 -1.43
CA ASP A 83 -3.64 9.50 -0.40
C ASP A 83 -2.90 10.76 -0.89
N GLU A 84 -3.63 11.66 -1.55
CA GLU A 84 -3.09 12.91 -2.08
C GLU A 84 -2.61 13.85 -0.97
N GLN A 85 -3.25 13.84 0.21
CA GLN A 85 -2.81 14.65 1.36
C GLN A 85 -1.44 14.19 1.87
N TYR A 86 -1.18 12.89 1.89
CA TYR A 86 0.15 12.34 2.17
C TYR A 86 1.19 12.79 1.13
N LEU A 87 0.83 12.77 -0.16
CA LEU A 87 1.74 13.21 -1.23
C LEU A 87 2.03 14.72 -1.19
N GLU A 88 1.06 15.54 -0.82
CA GLU A 88 1.27 16.98 -0.56
C GLU A 88 2.28 17.19 0.56
N ARG A 89 2.05 16.54 1.71
CA ARG A 89 2.92 16.64 2.89
C ARG A 89 4.35 16.17 2.64
N THR A 90 4.53 15.24 1.71
CA THR A 90 5.84 14.72 1.32
C THR A 90 6.42 15.39 0.07
N ALA A 91 5.76 16.45 -0.43
CA ALA A 91 6.17 17.29 -1.55
C ALA A 91 6.37 16.53 -2.88
N VAL A 92 5.57 15.49 -3.11
CA VAL A 92 5.61 14.69 -4.35
C VAL A 92 4.27 14.61 -5.09
N LEU A 93 3.21 15.28 -4.60
CA LEU A 93 1.91 15.32 -5.29
C LEU A 93 1.99 15.61 -6.80
N PRO A 94 2.83 16.57 -7.28
CA PRO A 94 2.93 16.85 -8.72
C PRO A 94 3.38 15.67 -9.58
N ARG A 95 3.94 14.60 -8.99
CA ARG A 95 4.36 13.39 -9.69
C ARG A 95 3.22 12.38 -9.90
N LEU A 96 2.09 12.56 -9.21
CA LEU A 96 0.99 11.60 -9.21
C LEU A 96 0.43 11.33 -10.61
N GLU A 97 0.23 12.37 -11.41
CA GLU A 97 -0.28 12.22 -12.78
C GLU A 97 0.67 11.38 -13.65
N GLY A 98 1.97 11.65 -13.59
CA GLY A 98 2.95 10.84 -14.33
C GLY A 98 2.99 9.38 -13.87
N TRP A 99 2.71 9.11 -12.59
CA TRP A 99 2.59 7.72 -12.10
C TRP A 99 1.28 7.05 -12.55
N ARG A 100 0.17 7.80 -12.64
CA ARG A 100 -1.11 7.31 -13.19
C ARG A 100 -0.94 6.93 -14.66
N GLU A 101 -0.29 7.76 -15.46
CA GLU A 101 0.03 7.47 -16.86
C GLU A 101 0.85 6.18 -17.00
N LEU A 102 1.95 6.06 -16.26
CA LEU A 102 2.78 4.84 -16.27
C LEU A 102 1.99 3.59 -15.86
N ALA A 103 1.12 3.69 -14.85
CA ALA A 103 0.29 2.57 -14.42
C ALA A 103 -0.72 2.15 -15.50
N ASN A 104 -1.34 3.12 -16.18
CA ASN A 104 -2.27 2.87 -17.29
C ASN A 104 -1.56 2.21 -18.48
N ASP A 105 -0.34 2.64 -18.79
CA ASP A 105 0.51 2.03 -19.82
C ASP A 105 0.80 0.56 -19.49
N PHE A 106 1.22 0.26 -18.26
CA PHE A 106 1.49 -1.12 -17.82
C PHE A 106 0.24 -2.00 -17.79
N ALA A 107 -0.93 -1.44 -17.49
CA ALA A 107 -2.20 -2.14 -17.51
C ALA A 107 -2.77 -2.35 -18.94
N GLY A 108 -2.12 -1.77 -19.96
CA GLY A 108 -2.61 -1.81 -21.35
C GLY A 108 -3.84 -0.92 -21.59
N LEU A 109 -4.17 -0.02 -20.66
CA LEU A 109 -5.32 0.89 -20.72
C LEU A 109 -5.06 2.14 -21.56
N ALA A 110 -3.80 2.41 -21.91
CA ALA A 110 -3.42 3.52 -22.78
C ALA A 110 -3.58 3.21 -24.28
N ALA A 111 -3.82 1.94 -24.65
CA ALA A 111 -3.86 1.50 -26.04
C ALA A 111 -5.27 1.48 -26.65
N THR A 112 -6.03 2.56 -26.51
CA THR A 112 -7.16 2.90 -27.40
C THR A 112 -7.40 4.42 -27.36
N ALA A 113 -6.80 5.14 -28.30
CA ALA A 113 -7.17 6.51 -28.66
C ALA A 113 -7.81 6.49 -30.05
#